data_AF-A0A8I1TF82-F1
#
_entry.id   AF-A0A8I1TF82-F1
#
_cell.length_a   1.000
_cell.length_b   1.000
_cell.length_c   1.000
_cell.angle_alpha   90.00
_cell.angle_beta   90.00
_cell.angle_gamma   90.00
#
_symmetry.space_group_name_H-M   'P 1'
#
loop_
_entity.id
_entity.type
_entity.pdbx_description
1 polymer ?
#
loop_
_entity_poly.entity_id
_entity_poly.type
_entity_poly.pdbx_seq_one_letter_code
_entity_poly.pdbx_strand_id
1 'polypeptide(L)'
;MGDLRIENPATTDQFVALMEAADVKLPLALHDGDLGVVVDAEGRDVLTVDVNGGRPDEAVEQIAGWIVLAVNTCGGFRAERA
;
A
#
# COMPACT_ATOMS: atom_id res chain seq x y z
N MET A 1 6.54 -20.90 -9.66
CA MET A 1 6.67 -19.47 -9.37
C MET A 1 6.46 -18.77 -10.71
N GLY A 2 5.22 -18.38 -11.01
CA GLY A 2 4.90 -17.78 -12.32
C GLY A 2 5.69 -16.49 -12.47
N ASP A 3 6.22 -16.23 -13.67
CA ASP A 3 6.84 -14.96 -14.01
C ASP A 3 5.91 -13.82 -13.55
N LEU A 4 6.31 -13.10 -12.51
CA LEU A 4 5.67 -11.86 -12.09
C LEU A 4 5.94 -10.84 -13.21
N ARG A 5 5.10 -10.90 -14.24
CA ARG A 5 5.13 -9.95 -15.34
C ARG A 5 4.54 -8.66 -14.77
N ILE A 6 5.43 -7.76 -14.36
CA ILE A 6 5.05 -6.40 -13.96
C ILE A 6 4.69 -5.65 -15.24
N GLU A 7 3.48 -5.91 -15.76
CA GLU A 7 2.88 -5.06 -16.78
C GLU A 7 2.22 -3.91 -16.04
N ASN A 8 2.65 -2.69 -16.39
CA ASN A 8 2.00 -1.49 -15.86
C ASN A 8 0.54 -1.52 -16.32
N PRO A 9 -0.46 -1.50 -15.41
CA PRO A 9 -1.85 -1.38 -15.79
C PRO A 9 -2.01 -0.20 -16.74
N ALA A 10 -2.71 -0.38 -17.86
CA ALA A 10 -2.86 0.67 -18.85
C ALA A 10 -3.72 1.83 -18.34
N THR A 11 -4.50 1.60 -17.28
CA THR A 11 -5.41 2.57 -16.66
C THR A 11 -5.46 2.40 -15.14
N THR A 12 -5.85 3.47 -14.45
CA THR A 12 -6.18 3.43 -13.01
C THR A 12 -7.25 2.39 -12.70
N ASP A 13 -8.31 2.30 -13.50
CA ASP A 13 -9.40 1.34 -13.26
C ASP A 13 -8.92 -0.12 -13.32
N GLN A 14 -7.98 -0.43 -14.22
CA GLN A 14 -7.36 -1.76 -14.26
C GLN A 14 -6.53 -2.04 -13.00
N PHE A 15 -5.80 -1.05 -12.49
CA PHE A 15 -5.06 -1.20 -11.24
C PHE A 15 -6.01 -1.44 -10.05
N VAL A 16 -7.08 -0.65 -9.94
CA VAL A 16 -8.10 -0.80 -8.90
C VAL A 16 -8.75 -2.19 -8.97
N ALA A 17 -9.10 -2.67 -10.16
CA ALA A 17 -9.68 -4.00 -10.36
C ALA A 17 -8.71 -5.13 -9.98
N LEU A 18 -7.41 -4.98 -10.24
CA LEU A 18 -6.40 -5.96 -9.83
C LEU A 18 -6.25 -6.03 -8.30
N MET A 19 -6.27 -4.88 -7.62
CA MET A 19 -6.23 -4.82 -6.15
C MET A 19 -7.49 -5.44 -5.56
N GLU A 20 -8.67 -5.14 -6.11
CA GLU A 20 -9.94 -5.73 -5.67
C GLU A 20 -9.99 -7.24 -5.92
N ALA A 21 -9.44 -7.73 -7.04
CA ALA A 21 -9.34 -9.16 -7.32
C ALA A 21 -8.42 -9.90 -6.32
N ALA A 22 -7.50 -9.19 -5.68
CA ALA A 22 -6.67 -9.67 -4.58
C ALA A 22 -7.30 -9.43 -3.19
N ASP A 23 -8.57 -9.01 -3.13
CA ASP A 23 -9.29 -8.65 -1.91
C ASP A 23 -8.65 -7.50 -1.12
N VAL A 24 -8.04 -6.54 -1.82
CA VAL A 24 -7.49 -5.31 -1.22
C VAL A 24 -8.33 -4.11 -1.62
N LYS A 25 -8.91 -3.42 -0.63
CA LYS A 25 -9.73 -2.22 -0.85
C LYS A 25 -8.89 -0.94 -0.73
N LEU A 26 -8.89 -0.13 -1.78
CA LEU A 26 -8.23 1.19 -1.76
C LEU A 26 -9.17 2.27 -1.18
N PRO A 27 -8.64 3.36 -0.61
CA PRO A 27 -7.23 3.70 -0.44
C PRO A 27 -6.56 2.90 0.68
N LEU A 28 -5.25 2.68 0.55
CA LEU A 28 -4.43 2.19 1.65
C LEU A 28 -4.16 3.30 2.66
N ALA A 29 -3.95 2.91 3.92
CA ALA A 29 -3.56 3.80 5.01
C ALA A 29 -2.47 3.16 5.89
N LEU A 30 -1.77 3.97 6.68
CA LEU A 30 -0.94 3.45 7.76
C LEU A 30 -1.85 3.03 8.91
N HIS A 31 -1.50 1.95 9.60
CA HIS A 31 -2.19 1.56 10.82
C HIS A 31 -1.87 2.55 11.95
N ASP A 32 -2.88 3.01 12.68
CA ASP A 32 -2.73 4.03 13.74
C ASP A 32 -1.95 3.52 14.95
N GLY A 33 -1.89 2.20 15.16
CA GLY A 33 -1.30 1.58 16.36
C GLY A 33 -0.03 0.78 16.11
N ASP A 34 0.22 0.34 14.88
CA ASP A 34 1.30 -0.60 14.56
C ASP A 34 2.24 -0.01 13.52
N LEU A 35 3.46 0.29 13.96
CA LEU A 35 4.48 0.91 13.14
C LEU A 35 4.79 0.08 11.89
N GLY A 36 4.72 0.72 10.72
CA GLY A 36 5.05 0.08 9.44
C GLY A 36 3.97 -0.87 8.91
N VAL A 37 2.84 -1.04 9.61
CA VAL A 37 1.70 -1.78 9.09
C VAL A 37 0.88 -0.88 8.18
N VAL A 38 0.59 -1.39 6.99
CA VAL A 38 -0.27 -0.74 6.00
C VAL A 38 -1.55 -1.55 5.90
N VAL A 39 -2.68 -0.86 6.02
CA VAL A 39 -4.01 -1.45 5.97
C VAL A 39 -4.77 -0.99 4.73
N ASP A 40 -5.76 -1.78 4.33
CA ASP A 40 -6.72 -1.43 3.30
C ASP A 40 -7.84 -0.51 3.86
N ALA A 41 -8.75 -0.07 3.00
CA ALA A 41 -9.84 0.83 3.38
C ALA A 41 -10.84 0.24 4.39
N GLU A 42 -10.81 -1.07 4.62
CA GLU A 42 -11.61 -1.77 5.63
C GLU A 42 -10.81 -2.04 6.91
N GLY A 43 -9.55 -1.58 6.98
CA GLY A 43 -8.67 -1.77 8.13
C GLY A 43 -8.00 -3.14 8.18
N ARG A 44 -7.95 -3.88 7.07
CA ARG A 44 -7.29 -5.19 7.00
C ARG A 44 -5.83 -5.03 6.61
N ASP A 45 -4.95 -5.75 7.29
CA ASP A 45 -3.51 -5.72 7.02
C ASP A 45 -3.20 -6.16 5.58
N VAL A 46 -2.49 -5.31 4.85
CA VAL A 46 -2.02 -5.58 3.49
C VAL A 46 -0.54 -5.96 3.50
N LEU A 47 0.28 -5.24 4.26
CA LEU A 47 1.70 -5.53 4.43
C LEU A 47 2.26 -4.90 5.71
N THR A 48 3.39 -5.43 6.15
CA THR A 48 4.19 -4.89 7.25
C THR A 48 5.60 -4.60 6.75
N VAL A 49 6.04 -3.37 6.90
CA VAL A 49 7.42 -2.95 6.61
C VAL A 49 8.32 -3.33 7.79
N ASP A 50 9.47 -3.94 7.48
CA ASP A 50 10.51 -4.28 8.46
C ASP A 50 10.04 -5.16 9.64
N VAL A 51 9.41 -6.29 9.34
CA VAL A 51 8.93 -7.28 10.33
C VAL A 51 10.00 -7.71 11.35
N ASN A 52 11.28 -7.64 10.99
CA ASN A 52 12.39 -8.03 11.87
C ASN A 52 12.99 -6.86 12.70
N GLY A 53 12.48 -5.64 12.54
CA GLY A 53 12.94 -4.47 13.29
C GLY A 53 14.41 -4.12 13.05
N GLY A 54 14.90 -4.33 11.83
CA GLY A 54 16.30 -4.06 11.47
C GLY A 54 16.58 -2.58 11.17
N ARG A 55 15.53 -1.76 11.02
CA ARG A 55 15.60 -0.34 10.66
C ARG A 55 15.12 0.54 11.82
N PRO A 56 15.60 1.79 11.89
CA PRO A 56 15.02 2.78 12.80
C PRO A 56 13.56 3.06 12.47
N ASP A 57 12.74 3.33 13.48
CA ASP A 57 11.30 3.54 13.36
C ASP A 57 10.92 4.62 12.34
N GLU A 58 11.63 5.75 12.34
CA GLU A 58 11.44 6.85 11.37
C GLU A 58 11.59 6.36 9.92
N ALA A 59 12.54 5.45 9.67
CA ALA A 59 12.76 4.89 8.35
C ALA A 59 11.64 3.91 7.95
N VAL A 60 11.13 3.13 8.91
CA VAL A 60 10.00 2.20 8.69
C VAL A 60 8.74 2.99 8.32
N GLU A 61 8.41 4.02 9.10
CA GLU A 61 7.26 4.89 8.87
C GLU A 61 7.37 5.60 7.51
N GLN A 62 8.54 6.16 7.19
CA GLN A 62 8.76 6.85 5.93
C GLN A 62 8.59 5.93 4.71
N ILE A 63 9.10 4.70 4.80
CA ILE A 63 8.97 3.70 3.72
C ILE A 63 7.51 3.28 3.56
N ALA A 64 6.82 2.98 4.66
CA ALA A 64 5.40 2.63 4.62
C ALA A 64 4.57 3.77 4.00
N GLY A 65 4.85 5.02 4.37
CA GLY A 65 4.22 6.20 3.78
C GLY A 65 4.47 6.35 2.28
N TRP A 66 5.68 6.06 1.79
CA TRP A 66 5.96 6.06 0.35
C TRP A 66 5.21 4.97 -0.41
N ILE A 67 5.06 3.78 0.19
CA ILE A 67 4.29 2.69 -0.40
C ILE A 67 2.81 3.09 -0.49
N VAL A 68 2.22 3.59 0.59
CA VAL A 68 0.85 4.11 0.61
C VAL A 68 0.64 5.17 -0.46
N LEU A 69 1.53 6.16 -0.52
CA LEU A 69 1.48 7.23 -1.51
C LEU A 69 1.50 6.69 -2.95
N ALA A 70 2.43 5.79 -3.25
CA ALA A 70 2.57 5.23 -4.59
C ALA A 70 1.34 4.41 -5.00
N VAL A 71 0.88 3.51 -4.14
CA VAL A 71 -0.30 2.66 -4.41
C VAL A 71 -1.55 3.50 -4.58
N ASN A 72 -1.80 4.46 -3.68
CA ASN A 72 -2.96 5.33 -3.77
C ASN A 72 -2.93 6.21 -5.02
N THR A 73 -1.75 6.71 -5.41
CA THR A 73 -1.58 7.47 -6.65
C THR A 73 -1.92 6.62 -7.88
N CYS A 74 -1.46 5.37 -7.94
CA CYS A 74 -1.83 4.42 -9.00
C CYS A 74 -3.34 4.13 -9.01
N GLY A 75 -3.96 4.07 -7.84
CA GLY A 75 -5.41 3.96 -7.66
C GLY A 75 -6.21 5.24 -7.96
N GLY A 76 -5.54 6.32 -8.37
CA GLY A 76 -6.20 7.60 -8.69
C GLY A 76 -6.57 8.44 -7.46
N PHE A 77 -6.22 7.98 -6.26
CA PHE A 77 -6.40 8.72 -5.03
C PHE A 77 -5.29 9.75 -4.89
N ARG A 78 -5.66 11.00 -4.62
CA ARG A 78 -4.70 12.07 -4.37
C ARG A 78 -4.49 12.19 -2.87
N ALA A 79 -3.25 12.46 -2.47
CA ALA A 79 -2.97 12.82 -1.09
C ALA A 79 -3.75 14.11 -0.76
N GLU A 80 -4.73 14.00 0.13
CA GLU A 80 -5.38 15.15 0.73
C GLU A 80 -4.53 15.59 1.92
N ARG A 81 -4.28 16.90 2.04
CA ARG A 81 -3.65 17.45 3.24
C ARG A 81 -4.66 17.37 4.38
N ALA A 82 -4.36 16.56 5.39
CA ALA A 82 -4.99 16.66 6.71
C ALA A 82 -4.63 17.99 7.38
#